data_AF-A0A926U1S9-F1
#
_entry.id   AF-A0A926U1S9-F1
#
_cell.length_a   1.000
_cell.length_b   1.000
_cell.length_c   1.000
_cell.angle_alpha   90.00
_cell.angle_beta   90.00
_cell.angle_gamma   90.00
#
_symmetry.space_group_name_H-M   'P 1'
#
loop_
_entity.id
_entity.type
_entity.pdbx_description
1 polymer ?
#
loop_
_entity_poly.entity_id
_entity_poly.type
_entity_poly.pdbx_seq_one_letter_code
_entity_poly.pdbx_strand_id
1 'polypeptide(L)'
;MMYFDSDHIQQLRQLHQQLAAQNDVIESMLELSKTRLGTLLTEDARSLLATPKFARFVRLMLAEMAANSGGVPLPVQISADPCAWLLLSLPLPLRLWRLPADTTDTIGVRAELGKWQQVLNVPTAEALVSNESAMQSWEAIAAQIEQSMPQLPIAPALQPFLAEELMCILCYLGECEDSEADRSVVEQS
;
A
#
# COMPACT_ATOMS: atom_id res chain seq x y z
N MET A 1 -56.51 15.79 -7.67
CA MET A 1 -55.61 15.78 -8.84
C MET A 1 -54.50 16.78 -8.52
N MET A 2 -53.39 16.32 -7.94
CA MET A 2 -52.29 17.22 -7.55
C MET A 2 -51.44 17.52 -8.79
N TYR A 3 -51.41 18.77 -9.22
CA TYR A 3 -50.50 19.26 -10.25
C TYR A 3 -49.11 19.34 -9.62
N PHE A 4 -48.19 18.49 -10.07
CA PHE A 4 -46.77 18.74 -9.83
C PHE A 4 -46.40 19.98 -10.65
N ASP A 5 -45.96 21.02 -9.96
CA ASP A 5 -45.60 22.31 -10.56
C ASP A 5 -44.44 22.10 -11.54
N SER A 6 -44.57 22.63 -12.76
CA SER A 6 -43.57 22.45 -13.84
C SER A 6 -42.17 22.90 -13.40
N ASP A 7 -42.12 23.89 -12.51
CA ASP A 7 -40.88 24.44 -11.96
C ASP A 7 -40.16 23.46 -11.03
N HIS A 8 -40.90 22.65 -10.26
CA HIS A 8 -40.32 21.61 -9.42
C HIS A 8 -39.70 20.49 -10.26
N ILE A 9 -40.33 20.15 -11.39
CA ILE A 9 -39.80 19.13 -12.32
C ILE A 9 -38.53 19.64 -13.00
N GLN A 10 -38.47 20.93 -13.35
CA GLN A 10 -37.26 21.53 -13.92
C GLN A 10 -36.12 21.60 -12.89
N GLN A 11 -36.40 22.01 -11.65
CA GLN A 11 -35.39 22.01 -10.58
C GLN A 11 -34.84 20.61 -10.29
N LEU A 12 -35.68 19.58 -10.28
CA LEU A 12 -35.26 18.18 -10.09
C LEU A 12 -34.34 17.68 -11.22
N ARG A 13 -34.59 18.08 -12.47
CA ARG A 13 -33.71 17.76 -13.60
C ARG A 13 -32.38 18.49 -13.52
N GLN A 14 -32.40 19.75 -13.07
CA GLN A 14 -31.19 20.55 -12.89
C GLN A 14 -30.31 19.97 -11.77
N LEU A 15 -30.91 19.54 -10.66
CA LEU A 15 -30.22 18.84 -9.58
C LEU A 15 -29.63 17.51 -10.05
N HIS A 16 -30.38 16.70 -10.79
CA HIS A 16 -29.86 15.45 -11.36
C HIS A 16 -28.67 15.67 -12.30
N GLN A 17 -28.72 16.71 -13.14
CA GLN A 17 -27.61 17.04 -14.04
C GLN A 17 -26.37 17.54 -13.28
N GLN A 18 -26.56 18.31 -12.20
CA GLN A 18 -25.45 18.71 -11.34
C GLN A 18 -24.83 17.52 -10.60
N LEU A 19 -25.65 16.59 -10.10
CA LEU A 19 -25.17 15.39 -9.42
C LEU A 19 -24.39 14.48 -10.37
N ALA A 20 -24.89 14.28 -11.60
CA ALA A 20 -24.20 13.51 -12.63
C ALA A 20 -22.85 14.16 -13.00
N ALA A 21 -22.82 15.48 -13.18
CA ALA A 21 -21.57 16.19 -13.47
C ALA A 21 -20.57 16.14 -12.30
N GLN A 22 -21.04 16.14 -11.05
CA GLN A 22 -20.18 15.95 -9.89
C GLN A 22 -19.62 14.52 -9.82
N ASN A 23 -20.41 13.51 -10.14
CA ASN A 23 -19.97 12.12 -10.18
C ASN A 23 -18.89 11.91 -11.26
N ASP A 24 -19.05 12.46 -12.46
CA ASP A 24 -18.01 12.38 -13.51
C ASP A 24 -16.68 13.03 -13.08
N VAL A 25 -16.74 14.14 -12.34
CA VAL A 25 -15.55 14.81 -11.79
C VAL A 25 -14.90 13.95 -10.70
N ILE A 26 -15.70 13.30 -9.86
CA ILE A 26 -15.19 12.40 -8.82
C ILE A 26 -14.55 11.17 -9.45
N GLU A 27 -15.20 10.52 -10.42
CA GLU A 27 -14.66 9.37 -11.16
C GLU A 27 -13.36 9.72 -11.88
N SER A 28 -13.30 10.86 -12.55
CA SER A 28 -12.07 11.30 -13.24
C SER A 28 -10.93 11.64 -12.28
N MET A 29 -11.21 12.25 -11.12
CA MET A 29 -10.20 12.41 -10.06
C MET A 29 -9.78 11.07 -9.47
N LEU A 30 -10.71 10.13 -9.33
CA LEU A 30 -10.47 8.79 -8.79
C LEU A 30 -9.53 8.00 -9.71
N GLU A 31 -9.81 8.00 -11.01
CA GLU A 31 -8.95 7.38 -12.02
C GLU A 31 -7.56 8.03 -12.06
N LEU A 32 -7.47 9.35 -11.92
CA LEU A 32 -6.20 10.08 -11.76
C LEU A 32 -5.42 9.68 -10.50
N SER A 33 -6.10 9.41 -9.38
CA SER A 33 -5.44 8.89 -8.18
C SER A 33 -4.98 7.43 -8.34
N LYS A 34 -5.80 6.57 -8.96
CA LYS A 34 -5.44 5.18 -9.27
C LYS A 34 -4.24 5.10 -10.20
N THR A 35 -4.20 5.95 -11.24
CA THR A 35 -3.01 6.05 -12.10
C THR A 35 -1.79 6.54 -11.33
N ARG A 36 -1.95 7.50 -10.41
CA ARG A 36 -0.83 8.02 -9.60
C ARG A 36 -0.26 6.99 -8.62
N LEU A 37 -1.10 6.16 -8.01
CA LEU A 37 -0.66 5.04 -7.16
C LEU A 37 -0.03 3.92 -7.98
N GLY A 38 -0.62 3.59 -9.14
CA GLY A 38 -0.03 2.68 -10.12
C GLY A 38 1.36 3.13 -10.60
N THR A 39 1.57 4.43 -10.80
CA THR A 39 2.89 4.99 -11.18
C THR A 39 3.91 4.94 -10.05
N LEU A 40 3.52 5.09 -8.78
CA LEU A 40 4.44 4.96 -7.64
C LEU A 40 4.95 3.52 -7.48
N LEU A 41 4.11 2.54 -7.84
CA LEU A 41 4.42 1.11 -7.92
C LEU A 41 5.06 0.71 -9.26
N THR A 42 5.59 1.64 -10.04
CA THR A 42 6.42 1.34 -11.22
C THR A 42 7.81 1.97 -11.13
N GLU A 43 8.04 2.79 -10.10
CA GLU A 43 9.28 3.52 -9.87
C GLU A 43 10.17 2.83 -8.84
N ASP A 44 11.36 3.38 -8.68
CA ASP A 44 12.29 3.02 -7.61
C ASP A 44 11.63 3.26 -6.25
N ALA A 45 11.51 2.20 -5.44
CA ALA A 45 10.89 2.23 -4.12
C ALA A 45 11.55 3.24 -3.17
N ARG A 46 12.80 3.66 -3.45
CA ARG A 46 13.47 4.77 -2.75
C ARG A 46 12.70 6.09 -2.85
N SER A 47 11.89 6.28 -3.89
CA SER A 47 11.01 7.44 -4.04
C SER A 47 9.98 7.53 -2.91
N LEU A 48 9.51 6.39 -2.37
CA LEU A 48 8.57 6.33 -1.27
C LEU A 48 9.16 6.93 0.02
N LEU A 49 10.47 6.73 0.24
CA LEU A 49 11.19 7.22 1.42
C LEU A 49 11.17 8.74 1.54
N ALA A 50 11.08 9.45 0.41
CA ALA A 50 10.99 10.90 0.37
C ALA A 50 9.56 11.43 0.65
N THR A 51 8.55 10.55 0.73
CA THR A 51 7.16 10.98 0.88
C THR A 51 6.79 11.23 2.35
N PRO A 52 6.08 12.34 2.66
CA PRO A 52 5.59 12.59 4.02
C PRO A 52 4.61 11.52 4.53
N LYS A 53 3.88 10.86 3.62
CA LYS A 53 2.93 9.78 3.96
C LYS A 53 3.67 8.56 4.50
N PHE A 54 4.72 8.11 3.80
CA PHE A 54 5.55 6.99 4.25
C PHE A 54 6.25 7.32 5.57
N ALA A 55 6.84 8.50 5.70
CA ALA A 55 7.49 8.92 6.95
C ALA A 55 6.52 8.93 8.15
N ARG A 56 5.25 9.30 7.93
CA ARG A 56 4.20 9.24 8.96
C ARG A 56 3.86 7.79 9.30
N PHE A 57 3.70 6.93 8.30
CA PHE A 57 3.44 5.50 8.49
C PHE A 57 4.52 4.84 9.37
N VAL A 58 5.79 5.01 9.02
CA VAL A 58 6.92 4.43 9.78
C VAL A 58 6.89 4.89 11.25
N ARG A 59 6.62 6.17 11.51
CA ARG A 59 6.52 6.68 12.89
C ARG A 59 5.35 6.07 13.66
N LEU A 60 4.19 5.91 13.03
CA LEU A 60 3.01 5.30 13.66
C LEU A 60 3.27 3.82 13.96
N MET A 61 3.79 3.08 12.98
CA MET A 61 4.16 1.68 13.12
C MET A 61 5.19 1.47 14.24
N LEU A 62 6.24 2.29 14.32
CA LEU A 62 7.22 2.24 15.40
C LEU A 62 6.64 2.59 16.78
N ALA A 63 5.75 3.58 16.83
CA ALA A 63 5.07 3.95 18.07
C ALA A 63 4.12 2.83 18.55
N GLU A 64 3.44 2.16 17.61
CA GLU A 64 2.57 1.03 17.88
C GLU A 64 3.36 -0.20 18.34
N MET A 65 4.47 -0.53 17.69
CA MET A 65 5.36 -1.62 18.15
C MET A 65 5.97 -1.35 19.53
N ALA A 66 6.27 -0.09 19.85
CA ALA A 66 6.72 0.29 21.18
C ALA A 66 5.61 0.16 22.24
N ALA A 67 4.35 0.27 21.84
CA ALA A 67 3.18 0.16 22.73
C ALA A 67 2.63 -1.27 22.83
N ASN A 68 2.72 -2.06 21.77
CA ASN A 68 2.10 -3.38 21.62
C ASN A 68 3.14 -4.42 21.21
N SER A 69 3.46 -5.35 22.10
CA SER A 69 4.35 -6.50 21.83
C SER A 69 3.76 -7.56 20.88
N GLY A 70 2.66 -7.26 20.17
CA GLY A 70 1.88 -8.21 19.37
C GLY A 70 1.44 -7.70 17.99
N GLY A 71 1.93 -6.55 17.55
CA GLY A 71 1.78 -6.10 16.16
C GLY A 71 2.76 -6.83 15.23
N VAL A 72 2.53 -6.72 13.91
CA VAL A 72 3.33 -7.25 12.77
C VAL A 72 4.78 -7.62 13.15
N PRO A 73 5.30 -8.81 12.77
CA PRO A 73 6.61 -9.31 13.19
C PRO A 73 7.76 -8.58 12.48
N LEU A 74 7.87 -7.27 12.67
CA LEU A 74 9.01 -6.48 12.28
C LEU A 74 9.93 -6.35 13.50
N PRO A 75 11.16 -6.87 13.45
CA PRO A 75 12.15 -6.58 14.47
C PRO A 75 12.42 -5.07 14.54
N VAL A 76 12.69 -4.55 15.74
CA VAL A 76 12.92 -3.12 16.02
C VAL A 76 14.33 -2.68 15.59
N GLN A 77 14.75 -2.91 14.34
CA GLN A 77 16.04 -2.37 13.83
C GLN A 77 15.88 -1.42 12.64
N ILE A 78 14.66 -1.25 12.13
CA ILE A 78 14.32 -0.20 11.16
C ILE A 78 14.49 1.21 11.74
N SER A 79 15.16 2.07 10.97
CA SER A 79 15.37 3.48 11.34
C SER A 79 14.06 4.26 11.33
N ALA A 80 13.83 5.05 12.39
CA ALA A 80 12.72 5.99 12.49
C ALA A 80 12.79 7.15 11.48
N ASP A 81 13.96 7.37 10.88
CA ASP A 81 14.16 8.26 9.75
C ASP A 81 14.34 7.45 8.46
N PRO A 82 13.34 7.43 7.55
CA PRO A 82 13.44 6.82 6.22
C PRO A 82 14.64 7.30 5.40
N CYS A 83 15.15 8.51 5.66
CA CYS A 83 16.29 9.06 4.95
C CYS A 83 17.63 8.41 5.35
N ALA A 84 17.67 7.67 6.46
CA ALA A 84 18.86 6.96 6.94
C ALA A 84 18.89 5.48 6.54
N TRP A 85 17.93 5.03 5.74
CA TRP A 85 17.76 3.64 5.37
C TRP A 85 18.87 3.13 4.45
N LEU A 86 19.28 1.88 4.66
CA LEU A 86 20.26 1.17 3.85
C LEU A 86 19.84 1.18 2.38
N LEU A 87 18.53 1.10 2.09
CA LEU A 87 17.97 1.15 0.76
C LEU A 87 18.53 2.31 -0.09
N LEU A 88 18.73 3.50 0.52
CA LEU A 88 19.26 4.68 -0.18
C LEU A 88 20.72 4.52 -0.59
N SER A 89 21.48 3.68 0.11
CA SER A 89 22.89 3.40 -0.17
C SER A 89 23.11 2.30 -1.20
N LEU A 90 22.04 1.57 -1.59
CA LEU A 90 22.16 0.49 -2.56
C LEU A 90 22.53 1.02 -3.96
N PRO A 91 23.46 0.36 -4.66
CA PRO A 91 23.91 0.81 -5.99
C PRO A 91 22.84 0.61 -7.07
N LEU A 92 21.93 -0.34 -6.86
CA LEU A 92 20.85 -0.66 -7.79
C LEU A 92 19.51 -0.20 -7.19
N PRO A 93 18.56 0.25 -8.02
CA PRO A 93 17.23 0.61 -7.55
C PRO A 93 16.47 -0.63 -7.10
N LEU A 94 15.77 -0.53 -5.97
CA LEU A 94 14.74 -1.50 -5.61
C LEU A 94 13.48 -1.10 -6.37
N ARG A 95 13.01 -1.96 -7.28
CA ARG A 95 11.79 -1.73 -8.03
C ARG A 95 10.71 -2.64 -7.51
N LEU A 96 9.52 -2.09 -7.32
CA LEU A 96 8.34 -2.83 -6.93
C LEU A 96 7.34 -2.69 -8.08
N TRP A 97 6.69 -3.78 -8.46
CA TRP A 97 5.56 -3.76 -9.39
C TRP A 97 4.36 -4.40 -8.77
N ARG A 98 3.21 -3.79 -8.97
CA ARG A 98 1.94 -4.44 -8.72
C ARG A 98 1.69 -5.53 -9.75
N LEU A 99 1.28 -6.69 -9.27
CA LEU A 99 0.75 -7.79 -10.06
C LEU A 99 -0.77 -7.84 -9.88
N PRO A 100 -1.50 -8.45 -10.83
CA PRO A 100 -2.91 -8.77 -10.61
C PRO A 100 -3.06 -9.58 -9.31
N ALA A 101 -3.96 -9.15 -8.43
CA ALA A 101 -4.24 -9.86 -7.20
C ALA A 101 -5.08 -11.12 -7.49
N ASP A 102 -4.74 -12.23 -6.84
CA ASP A 102 -5.52 -13.46 -6.93
C ASP A 102 -6.79 -13.41 -6.05
N THR A 103 -6.79 -12.55 -5.02
CA THR A 103 -7.88 -12.36 -4.06
C THR A 103 -8.00 -10.89 -3.63
N THR A 104 -9.12 -10.49 -3.04
CA THR A 104 -9.33 -9.14 -2.47
C THR A 104 -8.45 -8.85 -1.26
N ASP A 105 -8.02 -9.90 -0.57
CA ASP A 105 -7.36 -9.81 0.74
C ASP A 105 -5.83 -9.69 0.62
N THR A 106 -5.30 -9.74 -0.61
CA THR A 106 -3.86 -9.67 -0.88
C THR A 106 -3.56 -8.85 -2.12
N ILE A 107 -2.38 -8.25 -2.16
CA ILE A 107 -1.80 -7.68 -3.37
C ILE A 107 -0.59 -8.49 -3.80
N GLY A 108 -0.56 -8.86 -5.08
CA GLY A 108 0.64 -9.41 -5.69
C GLY A 108 1.66 -8.30 -5.92
N VAL A 109 2.87 -8.47 -5.39
CA VAL A 109 3.99 -7.55 -5.57
C VAL A 109 5.18 -8.30 -6.12
N ARG A 110 5.76 -7.80 -7.22
CA ARG A 110 7.08 -8.22 -7.68
C ARG A 110 8.12 -7.25 -7.17
N ALA A 111 9.10 -7.72 -6.41
CA ALA A 111 10.28 -6.94 -6.03
C ALA A 111 11.48 -7.32 -6.89
N GLU A 112 12.25 -6.34 -7.37
CA GLU A 112 13.50 -6.54 -8.10
C GLU A 112 14.60 -5.63 -7.59
N LEU A 113 15.80 -6.20 -7.47
CA LEU A 113 17.03 -5.49 -7.19
C LEU A 113 18.14 -6.09 -8.07
N GLY A 114 18.35 -5.49 -9.24
CA GLY A 114 19.27 -6.04 -10.23
C GLY A 114 18.77 -7.34 -10.84
N LYS A 115 19.49 -8.45 -10.60
CA LYS A 115 19.10 -9.79 -11.07
C LYS A 115 18.22 -10.56 -10.09
N TRP A 116 18.15 -10.10 -8.84
CA TRP A 116 17.30 -10.71 -7.84
C TRP A 116 15.87 -10.27 -8.06
N GLN A 117 14.95 -11.22 -8.02
CA GLN A 117 13.52 -11.01 -8.16
C GLN A 117 12.77 -11.89 -7.18
N GLN A 118 11.70 -11.35 -6.59
CA GLN A 118 10.76 -12.08 -5.76
C GLN A 118 9.33 -11.70 -6.11
N VAL A 119 8.43 -12.68 -6.03
CA VAL A 119 6.99 -12.46 -6.10
C VAL A 119 6.42 -12.74 -4.73
N LEU A 120 5.70 -11.76 -4.19
CA LEU A 120 5.20 -11.74 -2.83
C LEU A 120 3.70 -11.45 -2.87
N ASN A 121 2.92 -12.15 -2.07
CA ASN A 121 1.50 -11.88 -1.88
C ASN A 121 1.33 -11.18 -0.54
N VAL A 122 1.19 -9.86 -0.60
CA VAL A 122 1.16 -8.99 0.58
C VAL A 122 -0.27 -8.86 1.08
N PRO A 123 -0.58 -9.23 2.34
CA PRO A 123 -1.90 -9.04 2.92
C PRO A 123 -2.27 -7.56 2.97
N THR A 124 -3.53 -7.24 2.68
CA THR A 124 -4.07 -5.90 2.95
C THR A 124 -4.37 -5.76 4.46
N ALA A 125 -4.52 -4.55 4.96
CA ALA A 125 -4.92 -4.32 6.35
C ALA A 125 -6.38 -4.76 6.64
N GLU A 126 -7.28 -4.81 5.65
CA GLU A 126 -8.61 -5.43 5.80
C GLU A 126 -8.49 -6.93 6.13
N ALA A 127 -7.55 -7.63 5.51
CA ALA A 127 -7.25 -9.03 5.82
C ALA A 127 -6.75 -9.20 7.26
N LEU A 128 -5.98 -8.22 7.78
CA LEU A 128 -5.47 -8.23 9.16
C LEU A 128 -6.59 -8.07 10.20
N VAL A 129 -7.64 -7.31 9.90
CA VAL A 129 -8.78 -7.11 10.82
C VAL A 129 -9.71 -8.32 10.82
N SER A 130 -9.83 -9.00 9.68
CA SER A 130 -10.84 -10.05 9.47
C SER A 130 -10.34 -11.48 9.73
N ASN A 131 -9.02 -11.72 9.83
CA ASN A 131 -8.50 -13.08 9.75
C ASN A 131 -7.17 -13.32 10.50
N GLU A 132 -7.14 -14.25 11.45
CA GLU A 132 -5.91 -14.71 12.14
C GLU A 132 -4.84 -15.25 11.16
N SER A 133 -5.23 -15.69 9.96
CA SER A 133 -4.30 -16.16 8.91
C SER A 133 -3.44 -15.05 8.27
N ALA A 134 -3.80 -13.77 8.46
CA ALA A 134 -3.02 -12.67 7.94
C ALA A 134 -1.66 -12.54 8.65
N MET A 135 -1.59 -12.82 9.95
CA MET A 135 -0.32 -12.83 10.69
C MET A 135 0.60 -13.96 10.23
N GLN A 136 0.05 -15.16 10.00
CA GLN A 136 0.80 -16.29 9.40
C GLN A 136 1.28 -15.97 7.98
N SER A 137 0.51 -15.19 7.22
CA SER A 137 0.89 -14.73 5.89
C SER A 137 2.07 -13.77 5.94
N TRP A 138 2.09 -12.84 6.91
CA TRP A 138 3.25 -11.95 7.12
C TRP A 138 4.51 -12.71 7.57
N GLU A 139 4.37 -13.69 8.45
CA GLU A 139 5.49 -14.57 8.83
C GLU A 139 6.05 -15.34 7.62
N ALA A 140 5.17 -15.84 6.75
CA ALA A 140 5.58 -16.53 5.53
C ALA A 140 6.33 -15.61 4.56
N ILE A 141 5.90 -14.35 4.41
CA ILE A 141 6.57 -13.34 3.58
C ILE A 141 7.94 -13.00 4.16
N ALA A 142 8.02 -12.75 5.47
CA ALA A 142 9.29 -12.46 6.15
C ALA A 142 10.27 -13.62 5.93
N ALA A 143 9.84 -14.86 6.13
CA ALA A 143 10.66 -16.05 5.88
C ALA A 143 11.10 -16.18 4.42
N GLN A 144 10.21 -15.92 3.45
CA GLN A 144 10.54 -15.95 2.02
C GLN A 144 11.60 -14.89 1.68
N ILE A 145 11.45 -13.68 2.21
CA ILE A 145 12.40 -12.58 2.01
C ILE A 145 13.75 -12.97 2.60
N GLU A 146 13.81 -13.36 3.88
CA GLU A 146 15.05 -13.76 4.57
C GLU A 146 15.78 -14.88 3.83
N GLN A 147 15.07 -15.92 3.38
CA GLN A 147 15.67 -17.03 2.63
C GLN A 147 16.23 -16.61 1.27
N SER A 148 15.72 -15.52 0.70
CA SER A 148 16.15 -14.99 -0.59
C SER A 148 17.27 -13.96 -0.50
N MET A 149 17.48 -13.33 0.66
CA MET A 149 18.49 -12.29 0.89
C MET A 149 19.94 -12.71 0.56
N PRO A 150 20.38 -13.96 0.84
CA PRO A 150 21.75 -14.39 0.50
C PRO A 150 22.08 -14.33 -1.00
N GLN A 151 21.07 -14.24 -1.86
CA GLN A 151 21.24 -14.15 -3.32
C GLN A 151 21.54 -12.73 -3.79
N LEU A 152 21.40 -11.73 -2.90
CA LEU A 152 21.69 -10.34 -3.20
C LEU A 152 23.20 -10.06 -3.16
N PRO A 153 23.72 -9.21 -4.07
CA PRO A 153 25.12 -8.79 -4.06
C PRO A 153 25.39 -7.70 -3.01
N ILE A 154 24.94 -7.91 -1.76
CA ILE A 154 25.20 -7.03 -0.62
C ILE A 154 25.92 -7.79 0.49
N ALA A 155 26.63 -7.06 1.36
CA ALA A 155 27.34 -7.68 2.48
C ALA A 155 26.37 -8.47 3.39
N PRO A 156 26.71 -9.69 3.84
CA PRO A 156 25.83 -10.49 4.69
C PRO A 156 25.35 -9.79 5.96
N ALA A 157 26.21 -8.94 6.56
CA ALA A 157 25.86 -8.15 7.73
C ALA A 157 24.76 -7.11 7.48
N LEU A 158 24.53 -6.73 6.22
CA LEU A 158 23.54 -5.74 5.81
C LEU A 158 22.20 -6.36 5.39
N GLN A 159 22.17 -7.68 5.17
CA GLN A 159 20.99 -8.40 4.68
C GLN A 159 19.79 -8.33 5.64
N PRO A 160 19.95 -8.45 6.97
CA PRO A 160 18.82 -8.33 7.89
C PRO A 160 18.18 -6.94 7.83
N PHE A 161 18.99 -5.88 7.84
CA PHE A 161 18.49 -4.50 7.73
C PHE A 161 17.69 -4.26 6.45
N LEU A 162 18.19 -4.76 5.31
CA LEU A 162 17.46 -4.64 4.05
C LEU A 162 16.15 -5.43 4.06
N ALA A 163 16.13 -6.61 4.68
CA ALA A 163 14.91 -7.41 4.80
C ALA A 163 13.85 -6.67 5.62
N GLU A 164 14.22 -6.07 6.75
CA GLU A 164 13.30 -5.29 7.58
C GLU A 164 12.79 -4.04 6.86
N GLU A 165 13.68 -3.31 6.16
CA GLU A 165 13.29 -2.14 5.36
C GLU A 165 12.33 -2.51 4.23
N LEU A 166 12.59 -3.63 3.53
CA LEU A 166 11.69 -4.13 2.49
C LEU A 166 10.34 -4.54 3.09
N MET A 167 10.33 -5.27 4.21
CA MET A 167 9.11 -5.65 4.90
C MET A 167 8.29 -4.42 5.29
N CYS A 168 8.93 -3.37 5.80
CA CYS A 168 8.23 -2.13 6.14
C CYS A 168 7.60 -1.44 4.92
N ILE A 169 8.29 -1.45 3.77
CA ILE A 169 7.70 -0.94 2.52
C ILE A 169 6.49 -1.79 2.11
N LEU A 170 6.58 -3.11 2.20
CA LEU A 170 5.46 -4.00 1.87
C LEU A 170 4.26 -3.78 2.80
N CYS A 171 4.49 -3.59 4.10
CA CYS A 171 3.43 -3.24 5.05
C CYS A 171 2.74 -1.93 4.67
N TYR A 172 3.51 -0.91 4.29
CA TYR A 172 2.94 0.35 3.81
C TYR A 172 2.09 0.16 2.55
N LEU A 173 2.53 -0.70 1.63
CA LEU A 173 1.76 -1.01 0.42
C LEU A 173 0.45 -1.73 0.75
N GLY A 174 0.48 -2.68 1.69
CA GLY A 174 -0.72 -3.36 2.19
C GLY A 174 -1.74 -2.39 2.80
N GLU A 175 -1.28 -1.39 3.59
CA GLU A 175 -2.17 -0.37 4.18
C GLU A 175 -2.74 0.60 3.13
N CYS A 176 -1.98 0.90 2.07
CA CYS A 176 -2.44 1.84 1.04
C CYS A 176 -3.64 1.33 0.23
N GLU A 177 -3.82 0.01 0.13
CA GLU A 177 -4.88 -0.61 -0.68
C GLU A 177 -6.26 -0.52 -0.01
N ASP A 178 -6.34 -0.61 1.31
CA ASP A 178 -7.63 -0.48 2.01
C ASP A 178 -8.15 0.95 2.02
N SER A 179 -7.26 1.94 1.88
CA SER A 179 -7.68 3.33 1.71
C SER A 179 -8.46 3.55 0.39
N GLU A 180 -8.39 2.59 -0.55
CA GLU A 180 -9.19 2.58 -1.78
C GLU A 180 -10.44 1.68 -1.66
N ALA A 181 -10.39 0.57 -0.91
CA ALA A 181 -11.52 -0.37 -0.74
C ALA A 181 -12.66 0.20 0.12
N ASP A 182 -12.35 0.97 1.18
CA ASP A 182 -13.31 1.56 2.13
C ASP A 182 -14.22 2.65 1.47
N ARG A 183 -13.94 3.03 0.22
CA ARG A 183 -14.79 3.94 -0.58
C ARG A 183 -15.80 3.23 -1.46
N SER A 184 -15.58 1.94 -1.76
CA SER A 184 -16.45 1.15 -2.63
C SER A 184 -17.75 0.72 -1.94
N VAL A 185 -17.73 0.63 -0.60
CA VAL A 185 -18.89 0.23 0.21
C VAL A 185 -19.90 1.37 0.38
N VAL A 186 -19.45 2.63 0.28
CA VAL A 186 -20.32 3.82 0.35
C VAL A 186 -21.09 4.06 -0.97
N GLU A 187 -20.63 3.50 -2.08
CA GLU A 187 -21.30 3.61 -3.39
C GLU A 187 -22.44 2.60 -3.62
N GLN A 188 -22.74 1.73 -2.63
CA GLN A 188 -23.83 0.74 -2.72
C GLN A 188 -24.89 0.84 -1.61
N SER A 189 -24.88 1.89 -0.78
CA SER A 189 -25.89 2.12 0.29
C SER A 189 -26.83 3.29 -0.01
#